data_AF-A0AAD9RXP2-F1
#
_entry.id   AF-A0AAD9RXP2-F1
#
_cell.length_a   1.000
_cell.length_b   1.000
_cell.length_c   1.000
_cell.angle_alpha   90.00
_cell.angle_beta   90.00
_cell.angle_gamma   90.00
#
_symmetry.space_group_name_H-M   'P 1'
#
loop_
_entity.id
_entity.type
_entity.pdbx_description
1 polymer ?
#
loop_
_entity_poly.entity_id
_entity_poly.type
_entity_poly.pdbx_seq_one_letter_code
_entity_poly.pdbx_strand_id
1 'polypeptide(L)'
;MVDLEKDKGNISLPPSLQSPGPKQAKRKTRDETMIINMQKAFYDLKINEIHTRIERLQERNDDLINDHEGTALLLTTTDLETAEDIAQITQQLFSEVSQLEELKKKLDTLEKAIIDDKLAHIEKVNSINDKYAKKRLELISELKPINAKTNVLEDYRKSQVALQEKLENINNYMLKEEEKVNQQIHQINLKFKIDREKLKKDMYNRLLDLAGTFQIEISKCIQEPIHKLIRENIMLNTSLTQITNASLNKKEIFKKSKHTKDLLLKKNKYSYLTTKFNIKISKVQDRLLKSLKEVHEGRKQCLDGFNTFNIHDEGDKHLTDREFAQEQTCNYEMHVRELEVMLYREQVKLRTAKYLQHRTQCKLKKCVETLYDVKYAVICALKMVSSDPFLAQMDSKSLFLYLQDIILEGQTYMSNIIANSVESIPQSTNVYDHGDLGFEPVHIDLKKPTQILEERAFTSIMPEPLSITKLEEQSKEALTEGKSSTIFETSIVQDSTEEKYSVMEESISEELENLEITNSESSIDILED
;
A
#
# COMPACT_ATOMS: atom_id res chain seq x y z
N MET A 1 -89.32 -52.08 -7.25
CA MET A 1 -90.61 -52.20 -7.96
C MET A 1 -90.64 -53.56 -8.63
N VAL A 2 -91.26 -54.52 -7.95
CA VAL A 2 -91.68 -55.82 -8.50
C VAL A 2 -93.17 -55.86 -8.17
N ASP A 3 -94.01 -55.62 -9.17
CA ASP A 3 -95.45 -55.83 -9.06
C ASP A 3 -95.70 -57.33 -9.14
N LEU A 4 -96.02 -57.94 -7.99
CA LEU A 4 -96.61 -59.28 -7.94
C LEU A 4 -98.11 -59.11 -7.71
N GLU A 5 -98.83 -59.18 -8.82
CA GLU A 5 -100.28 -59.26 -8.86
C GLU A 5 -100.78 -60.45 -8.03
N LYS A 6 -101.73 -60.13 -7.15
CA LYS A 6 -102.50 -61.06 -6.35
C LYS A 6 -103.51 -61.78 -7.23
N ASP A 7 -103.13 -62.90 -7.83
CA ASP A 7 -104.11 -63.85 -8.34
C ASP A 7 -104.62 -64.74 -7.21
N LYS A 8 -105.82 -64.39 -6.73
CA LYS A 8 -106.64 -65.20 -5.83
C LYS A 8 -107.18 -66.40 -6.60
N GLY A 9 -106.38 -67.45 -6.71
CA GLY A 9 -106.82 -68.76 -7.14
C GLY A 9 -107.76 -69.38 -6.11
N ASN A 10 -109.07 -69.20 -6.30
CA ASN A 10 -110.12 -69.99 -5.65
C ASN A 10 -110.05 -71.44 -6.14
N ILE A 11 -109.19 -72.25 -5.52
CA ILE A 11 -109.20 -73.70 -5.74
C ILE A 11 -110.38 -74.26 -4.94
N SER A 12 -111.47 -74.49 -5.67
CA SER A 12 -112.64 -75.21 -5.20
C SER A 12 -112.22 -76.63 -4.80
N LEU A 13 -112.40 -76.98 -3.53
CA LEU A 13 -112.14 -78.34 -3.04
C LEU A 13 -113.06 -79.34 -3.76
N PRO A 14 -112.55 -80.52 -4.19
CA PRO A 14 -113.33 -81.52 -4.90
C PRO A 14 -114.45 -82.13 -4.04
N PRO A 15 -115.55 -82.63 -4.64
CA PRO A 15 -116.80 -83.00 -3.94
C PRO A 15 -116.71 -84.20 -3.00
N SER A 16 -115.53 -84.76 -2.75
CA SER A 16 -115.29 -85.95 -1.91
C SER A 16 -114.92 -85.64 -0.46
N LEU A 17 -114.83 -84.36 -0.07
CA LEU A 17 -114.46 -83.92 1.29
C LEU A 17 -115.59 -83.16 2.03
N GLN A 18 -116.85 -83.42 1.66
CA GLN A 18 -118.02 -82.96 2.42
C GLN A 18 -118.52 -84.06 3.37
N SER A 19 -118.76 -83.68 4.63
CA SER A 19 -119.20 -84.53 5.74
C SER A 19 -120.53 -85.25 5.47
N PRO A 20 -120.66 -86.59 5.68
CA PRO A 20 -121.93 -87.27 5.62
C PRO A 20 -122.73 -87.08 6.92
N GLY A 21 -123.97 -86.61 6.78
CA GLY A 21 -124.94 -86.48 7.87
C GLY A 21 -125.38 -87.83 8.48
N PRO A 22 -125.98 -87.81 9.68
CA PRO A 22 -125.96 -88.95 10.59
C PRO A 22 -127.22 -89.81 10.47
N LYS A 23 -127.09 -91.10 10.10
CA LYS A 23 -128.12 -92.12 10.42
C LYS A 23 -127.50 -93.51 10.68
N GLN A 24 -127.56 -93.88 11.96
CA GLN A 24 -127.86 -95.20 12.52
C GLN A 24 -127.02 -96.44 12.13
N ALA A 25 -126.13 -96.79 13.07
CA ALA A 25 -126.02 -98.10 13.72
C ALA A 25 -125.81 -99.37 12.86
N LYS A 26 -124.60 -99.93 12.92
CA LYS A 26 -124.30 -101.23 13.59
C LYS A 26 -122.82 -101.68 13.40
N ARG A 27 -122.12 -101.82 14.54
CA ARG A 27 -121.13 -102.86 14.93
C ARG A 27 -119.81 -103.07 14.13
N LYS A 28 -118.70 -102.94 14.89
CA LYS A 28 -117.30 -103.45 14.72
C LYS A 28 -116.45 -102.64 13.70
N THR A 29 -115.21 -102.19 13.97
CA THR A 29 -114.07 -102.79 14.72
C THR A 29 -113.14 -101.71 15.35
N ARG A 30 -112.43 -102.07 16.44
CA ARG A 30 -111.36 -101.26 17.08
C ARG A 30 -110.18 -100.96 16.14
N ASP A 31 -110.08 -101.72 15.04
CA ASP A 31 -108.95 -101.69 14.11
C ASP A 31 -108.93 -100.44 13.22
N GLU A 32 -110.09 -99.90 12.81
CA GLU A 32 -110.14 -98.65 12.04
C GLU A 32 -109.69 -97.44 12.87
N THR A 33 -110.07 -97.36 14.15
CA THR A 33 -109.57 -96.31 15.05
C THR A 33 -108.07 -96.44 15.34
N MET A 34 -107.52 -97.66 15.34
CA MET A 34 -106.09 -97.89 15.55
C MET A 34 -105.28 -97.57 14.29
N ILE A 35 -105.79 -97.91 13.10
CA ILE A 35 -105.19 -97.55 11.80
C ILE A 35 -105.20 -96.02 11.61
N ILE A 36 -106.31 -95.36 11.91
CA ILE A 36 -106.41 -93.89 11.84
C ILE A 36 -105.45 -93.23 12.83
N ASN A 37 -105.33 -93.74 14.05
CA ASN A 37 -104.37 -93.22 15.04
C ASN A 37 -102.91 -93.48 14.65
N MET A 38 -102.61 -94.62 14.01
CA MET A 38 -101.27 -94.95 13.51
C MET A 38 -100.88 -94.09 12.30
N GLN A 39 -101.82 -93.87 11.37
CA GLN A 39 -101.64 -92.93 10.26
C GLN A 39 -101.46 -91.50 10.78
N LYS A 40 -102.25 -91.08 11.76
CA LYS A 40 -102.09 -89.78 12.41
C LYS A 40 -100.71 -89.63 13.06
N ALA A 41 -100.27 -90.62 13.84
CA ALA A 41 -98.93 -90.61 14.44
C ALA A 41 -97.79 -90.62 13.39
N PHE A 42 -97.96 -91.31 12.27
CA PHE A 42 -97.01 -91.29 11.16
C PHE A 42 -96.93 -89.92 10.49
N TYR A 43 -98.09 -89.30 10.22
CA TYR A 43 -98.13 -87.95 9.68
C TYR A 43 -97.61 -86.92 10.67
N ASP A 44 -97.91 -87.02 11.96
CA ASP A 44 -97.37 -86.15 13.01
C ASP A 44 -95.83 -86.29 13.10
N LEU A 45 -95.29 -87.50 12.97
CA LEU A 45 -93.84 -87.72 12.91
C LEU A 45 -93.23 -87.12 11.64
N LYS A 46 -93.86 -87.28 10.47
CA LYS A 46 -93.42 -86.65 9.22
C LYS A 46 -93.50 -85.14 9.28
N ILE A 47 -94.55 -84.59 9.88
CA ILE A 47 -94.71 -83.16 10.14
C ILE A 47 -93.58 -82.68 11.04
N ASN A 48 -93.28 -83.37 12.14
CA ASN A 48 -92.17 -83.00 13.04
C ASN A 48 -90.80 -83.09 12.34
N GLU A 49 -90.56 -84.13 11.54
CA GLU A 49 -89.33 -84.27 10.74
C GLU A 49 -89.17 -83.11 9.76
N ILE A 50 -90.26 -82.71 9.07
CA ILE A 50 -90.29 -81.54 8.20
C ILE A 50 -90.06 -80.24 9.00
N HIS A 51 -90.68 -80.08 10.18
CA HIS A 51 -90.48 -78.91 11.03
C HIS A 51 -89.03 -78.78 11.50
N THR A 52 -88.41 -79.86 12.00
CA THR A 52 -86.99 -79.82 12.39
C THR A 52 -86.06 -79.51 11.22
N ARG A 53 -86.43 -79.92 9.99
CA ARG A 53 -85.68 -79.57 8.79
C ARG A 53 -85.87 -78.09 8.41
N ILE A 54 -87.07 -77.55 8.59
CA ILE A 54 -87.34 -76.12 8.41
C ILE A 54 -86.51 -75.31 9.41
N GLU A 55 -86.52 -75.68 10.68
CA GLU A 55 -85.74 -74.99 11.74
C GLU A 55 -84.24 -74.99 11.43
N ARG A 56 -83.65 -76.13 11.04
CA ARG A 56 -82.23 -76.17 10.64
C ARG A 56 -81.92 -75.32 9.42
N LEU A 57 -82.85 -75.24 8.46
CA LEU A 57 -82.69 -74.38 7.29
C LEU A 57 -82.84 -72.90 7.65
N GLN A 58 -83.69 -72.56 8.63
CA GLN A 58 -83.81 -71.22 9.18
C GLN A 58 -82.53 -70.82 9.92
N GLU A 59 -82.05 -71.65 10.85
CA GLU A 59 -80.79 -71.40 11.57
C GLU A 59 -79.61 -71.23 10.61
N ARG A 60 -79.48 -72.11 9.60
CA ARG A 60 -78.45 -71.94 8.57
C ARG A 60 -78.63 -70.67 7.74
N ASN A 61 -79.86 -70.28 7.43
CA ASN A 61 -80.11 -69.03 6.71
C ASN A 61 -79.75 -67.82 7.58
N ASP A 62 -80.06 -67.86 8.88
CA ASP A 62 -79.70 -66.81 9.83
C ASP A 62 -78.18 -66.70 9.97
N ASP A 63 -77.47 -67.82 10.06
CA ASP A 63 -76.00 -67.86 10.03
C ASP A 63 -75.44 -67.28 8.72
N LEU A 64 -76.00 -67.66 7.57
CA LEU A 64 -75.57 -67.14 6.27
C LEU A 64 -75.87 -65.64 6.12
N ILE A 65 -76.98 -65.15 6.69
CA ILE A 65 -77.32 -63.72 6.72
C ILE A 65 -76.30 -62.99 7.60
N ASN A 66 -76.00 -63.49 8.79
CA ASN A 66 -75.00 -62.90 9.69
C ASN A 66 -73.60 -62.88 9.06
N ASP A 67 -73.18 -63.96 8.40
CA ASP A 67 -71.91 -64.03 7.67
C ASP A 67 -71.89 -63.05 6.50
N HIS A 68 -73.00 -62.92 5.77
CA HIS A 68 -73.10 -61.98 4.66
C HIS A 68 -73.06 -60.52 5.13
N GLU A 69 -73.78 -60.19 6.20
CA GLU A 69 -73.75 -58.86 6.80
C GLU A 69 -72.37 -58.53 7.39
N GLY A 70 -71.73 -59.50 8.07
CA GLY A 70 -70.38 -59.36 8.60
C GLY A 70 -69.33 -59.14 7.51
N THR A 71 -69.41 -59.90 6.42
CA THR A 71 -68.51 -59.73 5.26
C THR A 71 -68.78 -58.42 4.51
N ALA A 72 -70.03 -58.00 4.38
CA ALA A 72 -70.39 -56.71 3.78
C ALA A 72 -69.85 -55.54 4.61
N LEU A 73 -70.00 -55.58 5.95
CA LEU A 73 -69.44 -54.57 6.84
C LEU A 73 -67.91 -54.52 6.72
N LEU A 74 -67.23 -55.66 6.76
CA LEU A 74 -65.77 -55.72 6.61
C LEU A 74 -65.32 -55.10 5.28
N LEU A 75 -66.01 -55.42 4.18
CA LEU A 75 -65.71 -54.86 2.86
C LEU A 75 -65.87 -53.33 2.86
N THR A 76 -66.97 -52.81 3.43
CA THR A 76 -67.17 -51.37 3.51
C THR A 76 -66.13 -50.66 4.38
N THR A 77 -65.69 -51.29 5.48
CA THR A 77 -64.63 -50.72 6.32
C THR A 77 -63.29 -50.71 5.60
N THR A 78 -62.93 -51.79 4.89
CA THR A 78 -61.68 -51.85 4.12
C THR A 78 -61.70 -50.89 2.94
N ASP A 79 -62.86 -50.70 2.29
CA ASP A 79 -63.00 -49.73 1.19
C ASP A 79 -62.86 -48.28 1.70
N LEU A 80 -63.37 -47.98 2.90
CA LEU A 80 -63.18 -46.67 3.53
C LEU A 80 -61.72 -46.43 3.94
N GLU A 81 -61.07 -47.41 4.59
CA GLU A 81 -59.66 -47.32 4.98
C GLU A 81 -58.76 -47.15 3.75
N THR A 82 -58.95 -47.95 2.70
CA THR A 82 -58.17 -47.81 1.46
C THR A 82 -58.44 -46.49 0.74
N ALA A 83 -59.67 -45.97 0.76
CA ALA A 83 -59.98 -44.65 0.22
C ALA A 83 -59.30 -43.52 1.02
N GLU A 84 -59.23 -43.63 2.35
CA GLU A 84 -58.52 -42.70 3.21
C GLU A 84 -57.00 -42.73 2.97
N ASP A 85 -56.41 -43.92 2.87
CA ASP A 85 -55.00 -44.10 2.53
C ASP A 85 -54.66 -43.49 1.16
N ILE A 86 -55.51 -43.73 0.15
CA ILE A 86 -55.35 -43.13 -1.19
C ILE A 86 -55.42 -41.60 -1.09
N ALA A 87 -56.36 -41.05 -0.32
CA ALA A 87 -56.48 -39.61 -0.13
C ALA A 87 -55.25 -39.01 0.57
N GLN A 88 -54.72 -39.68 1.58
CA GLN A 88 -53.52 -39.24 2.29
C GLN A 88 -52.29 -39.28 1.38
N ILE A 89 -52.07 -40.38 0.65
CA ILE A 89 -50.93 -40.52 -0.27
C ILE A 89 -51.02 -39.49 -1.40
N THR A 90 -52.21 -39.26 -1.96
CA THR A 90 -52.39 -38.26 -3.02
C THR A 90 -52.13 -36.84 -2.52
N GLN A 91 -52.53 -36.51 -1.28
CA GLN A 91 -52.22 -35.23 -0.65
C GLN A 91 -50.72 -35.06 -0.41
N GLN A 92 -50.04 -36.10 0.10
CA GLN A 92 -48.59 -36.10 0.28
C GLN A 92 -47.87 -35.92 -1.05
N LEU A 93 -48.25 -36.68 -2.08
CA LEU A 93 -47.69 -36.57 -3.42
C LEU A 93 -47.86 -35.16 -3.99
N PHE A 94 -49.03 -34.54 -3.83
CA PHE A 94 -49.25 -33.16 -4.29
C PHE A 94 -48.35 -32.16 -3.54
N SER A 95 -48.18 -32.34 -2.22
CA SER A 95 -47.30 -31.48 -1.44
C SER A 95 -45.83 -31.60 -1.86
N GLU A 96 -45.34 -32.81 -2.12
CA GLU A 96 -43.98 -33.08 -2.62
C GLU A 96 -43.77 -32.53 -4.03
N VAL A 97 -44.76 -32.68 -4.92
CA VAL A 97 -44.72 -32.10 -6.27
C VAL A 97 -44.66 -30.58 -6.22
N SER A 98 -45.45 -29.95 -5.33
CA SER A 98 -45.41 -28.50 -5.12
C SER A 98 -44.03 -28.05 -4.61
N GLN A 99 -43.46 -28.77 -3.64
CA GLN A 99 -42.11 -28.47 -3.14
C GLN A 99 -41.03 -28.63 -4.21
N LEU A 100 -41.11 -29.67 -5.03
CA LEU A 100 -40.21 -29.87 -6.17
C LEU A 100 -40.31 -28.72 -7.19
N GLU A 101 -41.51 -28.23 -7.47
CA GLU A 101 -41.70 -27.10 -8.39
C GLU A 101 -41.14 -25.80 -7.81
N GLU A 102 -41.30 -25.55 -6.51
CA GLU A 102 -40.67 -24.42 -5.83
C GLU A 102 -39.14 -24.51 -5.83
N LEU A 103 -38.58 -25.68 -5.53
CA LEU A 103 -37.13 -25.92 -5.58
C LEU A 103 -36.59 -25.72 -7.00
N LYS A 104 -37.31 -26.17 -8.03
CA LYS A 104 -36.96 -25.93 -9.42
C LYS A 104 -36.96 -24.44 -9.76
N LYS A 105 -37.99 -23.68 -9.35
CA LYS A 105 -38.01 -22.22 -9.52
C LYS A 105 -36.83 -21.54 -8.83
N LYS A 106 -36.49 -21.95 -7.60
CA LYS A 106 -35.31 -21.44 -6.88
C LYS A 106 -34.01 -21.75 -7.64
N LEU A 107 -33.88 -22.97 -8.16
CA LEU A 107 -32.72 -23.38 -8.97
C LEU A 107 -32.59 -22.53 -10.23
N ASP A 108 -33.70 -22.30 -10.96
CA ASP A 108 -33.71 -21.45 -12.16
C ASP A 108 -33.33 -20.00 -11.83
N THR A 109 -33.79 -19.46 -10.69
CA THR A 109 -33.39 -18.10 -10.26
C THR A 109 -31.92 -18.02 -9.88
N LEU A 110 -31.38 -19.05 -9.25
CA LEU A 110 -29.98 -19.13 -8.85
C LEU A 110 -29.07 -19.28 -10.08
N GLU A 111 -29.48 -20.08 -11.07
CA GLU A 111 -28.76 -20.22 -12.34
C GLU A 111 -28.69 -18.88 -13.09
N LYS A 112 -29.80 -18.15 -13.17
CA LYS A 112 -29.82 -16.79 -13.75
C LYS A 112 -28.89 -15.84 -13.01
N ALA A 113 -28.93 -15.84 -11.67
CA ALA A 113 -28.03 -15.00 -10.87
C ALA A 113 -26.54 -15.35 -11.11
N ILE A 114 -26.21 -16.63 -11.27
CA ILE A 114 -24.83 -17.06 -11.60
C ILE A 114 -24.43 -16.56 -13.00
N ILE A 115 -25.32 -16.62 -13.99
CA ILE A 115 -25.03 -16.15 -15.35
C ILE A 115 -24.82 -14.63 -15.35
N ASP A 116 -25.70 -13.89 -14.68
CA ASP A 116 -25.63 -12.44 -14.58
C ASP A 116 -24.34 -11.98 -13.86
N ASP A 117 -23.97 -12.64 -12.75
CA ASP A 117 -22.72 -12.35 -12.03
C ASP A 117 -21.48 -12.64 -12.88
N LYS A 118 -21.48 -13.74 -13.65
CA LYS A 118 -20.40 -14.05 -14.59
C LYS A 118 -20.26 -12.98 -15.67
N LEU A 119 -21.36 -12.52 -16.24
CA LEU A 119 -21.36 -11.45 -17.26
C LEU A 119 -20.85 -10.14 -16.66
N ALA A 120 -21.36 -9.74 -15.50
CA ALA A 120 -20.92 -8.55 -14.79
C ALA A 120 -19.42 -8.59 -14.44
N HIS A 121 -18.92 -9.76 -14.02
CA HIS A 121 -17.49 -9.97 -13.77
C HIS A 121 -16.66 -9.81 -15.06
N ILE A 122 -17.09 -10.41 -16.17
CA ILE A 122 -16.40 -10.29 -17.47
C ILE A 122 -16.37 -8.83 -17.93
N GLU A 123 -17.48 -8.10 -17.83
CA GLU A 123 -17.54 -6.68 -18.15
C GLU A 123 -16.60 -5.84 -17.27
N LYS A 124 -16.55 -6.14 -15.97
CA LYS A 124 -15.64 -5.45 -15.04
C LYS A 124 -14.18 -5.70 -15.40
N VAL A 125 -13.82 -6.95 -15.72
CA VAL A 125 -12.47 -7.31 -16.17
C VAL A 125 -12.11 -6.57 -17.46
N ASN A 126 -13.01 -6.55 -18.44
CA ASN A 126 -12.80 -5.83 -19.69
C ASN A 126 -12.64 -4.32 -19.46
N SER A 127 -13.48 -3.71 -18.62
CA SER A 127 -13.37 -2.30 -18.25
C SER A 127 -12.03 -1.97 -17.58
N ILE A 128 -11.53 -2.85 -16.70
CA ILE A 128 -10.22 -2.70 -16.05
C ILE A 128 -9.10 -2.82 -17.09
N ASN A 129 -9.17 -3.81 -17.98
CA ASN A 129 -8.17 -3.99 -19.04
C ASN A 129 -8.11 -2.79 -20.00
N ASP A 130 -9.26 -2.23 -20.37
CA ASP A 130 -9.34 -1.03 -21.21
C ASP A 130 -8.74 0.19 -20.52
N LYS A 131 -9.03 0.38 -19.22
CA LYS A 131 -8.41 1.44 -18.41
C LYS A 131 -6.90 1.27 -18.33
N TYR A 132 -6.42 0.05 -18.12
CA TYR A 132 -4.99 -0.26 -18.08
C TYR A 132 -4.33 0.00 -19.44
N ALA A 133 -4.94 -0.42 -20.55
CA ALA A 133 -4.43 -0.19 -21.89
C ALA A 133 -4.34 1.31 -22.21
N LYS A 134 -5.36 2.09 -21.87
CA LYS A 134 -5.36 3.56 -22.00
C LYS A 134 -4.26 4.20 -21.17
N LYS A 135 -4.14 3.83 -19.89
CA LYS A 135 -3.11 4.43 -19.02
C LYS A 135 -1.70 4.05 -19.47
N ARG A 136 -1.50 2.83 -19.94
CA ARG A 136 -0.24 2.39 -20.55
C ARG A 136 0.13 3.23 -21.76
N LEU A 137 -0.83 3.50 -22.67
CA LEU A 137 -0.59 4.35 -23.83
C LEU A 137 -0.25 5.79 -23.43
N GLU A 138 -0.97 6.35 -22.46
CA GLU A 138 -0.70 7.68 -21.90
C GLU A 138 0.72 7.76 -21.33
N LEU A 139 1.12 6.82 -20.46
CA LEU A 139 2.48 6.77 -19.90
C LEU A 139 3.56 6.59 -20.97
N ILE A 140 3.32 5.76 -21.99
CA ILE A 140 4.24 5.63 -23.13
C ILE A 140 4.33 6.94 -23.91
N SER A 141 3.23 7.68 -24.04
CA SER A 141 3.20 8.97 -24.73
C SER A 141 3.95 10.05 -23.94
N GLU A 142 3.95 10.02 -22.61
CA GLU A 142 4.73 10.90 -21.74
C GLU A 142 6.21 10.52 -21.70
N LEU A 143 6.53 9.22 -21.74
CA LEU A 143 7.90 8.74 -21.73
C LEU A 143 8.68 9.16 -22.99
N LYS A 144 8.02 9.19 -24.16
CA LYS A 144 8.64 9.57 -25.44
C LYS A 144 9.28 10.97 -25.44
N PRO A 145 8.58 12.08 -25.10
CA PRO A 145 9.18 13.41 -25.07
C PRO A 145 10.22 13.55 -23.97
N ILE A 146 10.04 12.88 -22.83
CA ILE A 146 11.07 12.85 -21.77
C ILE A 146 12.35 12.21 -22.29
N ASN A 147 12.24 11.07 -22.95
CA ASN A 147 13.40 10.38 -23.53
C ASN A 147 14.07 11.22 -24.63
N ALA A 148 13.29 11.89 -25.47
CA ALA A 148 13.82 12.83 -26.46
C ALA A 148 14.56 14.01 -25.81
N LYS A 149 14.02 14.58 -24.73
CA LYS A 149 14.66 15.65 -23.95
C LYS A 149 15.97 15.18 -23.31
N THR A 150 16.00 13.98 -22.75
CA THR A 150 17.21 13.37 -22.20
C THR A 150 18.29 13.22 -23.25
N ASN A 151 17.95 12.71 -24.45
CA ASN A 151 18.90 12.58 -25.55
C ASN A 151 19.48 13.94 -25.98
N VAL A 152 18.63 14.96 -26.11
CA VAL A 152 19.08 16.32 -26.45
C VAL A 152 20.01 16.89 -25.38
N LEU A 153 19.72 16.65 -24.10
CA LEU A 153 20.59 17.07 -23.00
C LEU A 153 21.94 16.33 -23.00
N GLU A 154 21.94 15.05 -23.36
CA GLU A 154 23.17 14.27 -23.49
C GLU A 154 24.04 14.79 -24.65
N ASP A 155 23.43 15.10 -25.79
CA ASP A 155 24.11 15.69 -26.95
C ASP A 155 24.65 17.09 -26.62
N TYR A 156 23.87 17.92 -25.92
CA TYR A 156 24.32 19.21 -25.42
C TYR A 156 25.53 19.06 -24.49
N ARG A 157 25.49 18.10 -23.55
CA ARG A 157 26.60 17.84 -22.63
C ARG A 157 27.86 17.40 -23.39
N LYS A 158 27.74 16.53 -24.40
CA LYS A 158 28.87 16.13 -25.25
C LYS A 158 29.47 17.34 -25.99
N SER A 159 28.61 18.21 -26.53
CA SER A 159 29.03 19.45 -27.20
C SER A 159 29.73 20.42 -26.24
N GLN A 160 29.19 20.59 -25.03
CA GLN A 160 29.76 21.43 -23.98
C GLN A 160 31.16 20.97 -23.58
N VAL A 161 31.35 19.66 -23.33
CA VAL A 161 32.66 19.10 -22.98
C VAL A 161 33.67 19.33 -24.11
N ALA A 162 33.28 19.09 -25.36
CA ALA A 162 34.15 19.33 -26.51
C ALA A 162 34.52 20.82 -26.69
N LEU A 163 33.60 21.74 -26.38
CA LEU A 163 33.87 23.18 -26.42
C LEU A 163 34.78 23.62 -25.28
N GLN A 164 34.57 23.09 -24.08
CA GLN A 164 35.41 23.37 -22.92
C GLN A 164 36.84 22.90 -23.16
N GLU A 165 37.04 21.70 -23.71
CA GLU A 165 38.37 21.19 -24.09
C GLU A 165 39.05 22.09 -25.13
N LYS A 166 38.31 22.58 -26.14
CA LYS A 166 38.84 23.54 -27.13
C LYS A 166 39.27 24.85 -26.48
N LEU A 167 38.45 25.40 -25.58
CA LEU A 167 38.76 26.63 -24.86
C LEU A 167 39.99 26.47 -23.95
N GLU A 168 40.09 25.34 -23.25
CA GLU A 168 41.25 25.02 -22.42
C GLU A 168 42.53 24.87 -23.25
N ASN A 169 42.45 24.22 -24.42
CA ASN A 169 43.56 24.13 -25.36
C ASN A 169 44.00 25.49 -25.89
N ILE A 170 43.05 26.37 -26.24
CA ILE A 170 43.35 27.75 -26.67
C ILE A 170 44.00 28.53 -25.53
N ASN A 171 43.47 28.43 -24.31
CA ASN A 171 44.01 29.14 -23.15
C ASN A 171 45.44 28.68 -22.82
N ASN A 172 45.68 27.37 -22.86
CA ASN A 172 47.02 26.78 -22.68
C ASN A 172 48.00 27.23 -23.78
N TYR A 173 47.53 27.38 -25.02
CA TYR A 173 48.34 27.93 -26.10
C TYR A 173 48.67 29.41 -25.87
N MET A 174 47.69 30.23 -25.47
CA MET A 174 47.89 31.64 -25.18
C MET A 174 48.86 31.87 -24.02
N LEU A 175 48.73 31.08 -22.94
CA LEU A 175 49.68 31.11 -21.81
C LEU A 175 51.12 30.81 -22.26
N LYS A 176 51.31 29.80 -23.11
CA LYS A 176 52.64 29.46 -23.65
C LYS A 176 53.21 30.57 -24.52
N GLU A 177 52.40 31.21 -25.35
CA GLU A 177 52.84 32.36 -26.15
C GLU A 177 53.16 33.57 -25.27
N GLU A 178 52.34 33.86 -24.26
CA GLU A 178 52.60 34.92 -23.29
C GLU A 178 53.92 34.68 -22.54
N GLU A 179 54.19 33.45 -22.09
CA GLU A 179 55.45 33.08 -21.47
C GLU A 179 56.64 33.31 -22.41
N LYS A 180 56.53 32.92 -23.69
CA LYS A 180 57.59 33.16 -24.68
C LYS A 180 57.84 34.65 -24.90
N VAL A 181 56.77 35.45 -25.04
CA VAL A 181 56.86 36.90 -25.20
C VAL A 181 57.49 37.55 -23.97
N ASN A 182 57.08 37.14 -22.76
CA ASN A 182 57.66 37.62 -21.51
C ASN A 182 59.16 37.27 -21.41
N GLN A 183 59.57 36.07 -21.82
CA GLN A 183 60.98 35.69 -21.89
C GLN A 183 61.75 36.56 -22.89
N GLN A 184 61.19 36.83 -24.06
CA GLN A 184 61.80 37.72 -25.06
C GLN A 184 61.94 39.15 -24.54
N ILE A 185 60.90 39.71 -23.91
CA ILE A 185 60.93 41.03 -23.28
C ILE A 185 62.03 41.07 -22.20
N HIS A 186 62.13 40.03 -21.37
CA HIS A 186 63.18 39.95 -20.36
C HIS A 186 64.57 39.94 -20.99
N GLN A 187 64.80 39.17 -22.07
CA GLN A 187 66.09 39.15 -22.77
C GLN A 187 66.43 40.51 -23.37
N ILE A 188 65.45 41.18 -24.00
CA ILE A 188 65.60 42.53 -24.55
C ILE A 188 65.97 43.52 -23.43
N ASN A 189 65.26 43.49 -22.30
CA ASN A 189 65.52 44.36 -21.15
C ASN A 189 66.93 44.13 -20.56
N LEU A 190 67.37 42.88 -20.45
CA LEU A 190 68.73 42.56 -20.00
C LEU A 190 69.77 43.11 -20.97
N LYS A 191 69.57 42.92 -22.27
CA LYS A 191 70.47 43.43 -23.31
C LYS A 191 70.55 44.96 -23.24
N PHE A 192 69.41 45.65 -23.17
CA PHE A 192 69.36 47.11 -23.01
C PHE A 192 70.08 47.58 -21.74
N LYS A 193 69.94 46.87 -20.62
CA LYS A 193 70.63 47.19 -19.38
C LYS A 193 72.15 47.04 -19.53
N ILE A 194 72.61 45.96 -20.15
CA ILE A 194 74.03 45.72 -20.44
C ILE A 194 74.59 46.79 -21.38
N ASP A 195 73.88 47.07 -22.49
CA ASP A 195 74.30 48.07 -23.47
C ASP A 195 74.36 49.47 -22.86
N ARG A 196 73.42 49.82 -21.98
CA ARG A 196 73.43 51.08 -21.23
C ARG A 196 74.64 51.16 -20.28
N GLU A 197 74.94 50.12 -19.53
CA GLU A 197 76.11 50.10 -18.64
C GLU A 197 77.42 50.10 -19.42
N LYS A 198 77.49 49.41 -20.57
CA LYS A 198 78.62 49.46 -21.48
C LYS A 198 78.85 50.87 -22.03
N LEU A 199 77.78 51.53 -22.49
CA LEU A 199 77.85 52.91 -22.98
C LEU A 199 78.31 53.86 -21.87
N LYS A 200 77.77 53.74 -20.64
CA LYS A 200 78.24 54.52 -19.49
C LYS A 200 79.74 54.31 -19.28
N LYS A 201 80.21 53.06 -19.26
CA LYS A 201 81.62 52.74 -19.06
C LYS A 201 82.49 53.34 -20.16
N ASP A 202 82.07 53.23 -21.42
CA ASP A 202 82.79 53.81 -22.56
C ASP A 202 82.84 55.34 -22.48
N MET A 203 81.75 55.99 -22.07
CA MET A 203 81.72 57.44 -21.82
C MET A 203 82.62 57.85 -20.66
N TYR A 204 82.60 57.11 -19.54
CA TYR A 204 83.48 57.35 -18.40
C TYR A 204 84.95 57.20 -18.77
N ASN A 205 85.31 56.15 -19.53
CA ASN A 205 86.68 55.95 -20.00
C ASN A 205 87.13 57.10 -20.91
N ARG A 206 86.30 57.51 -21.89
CA ARG A 206 86.62 58.68 -22.73
C ARG A 206 86.77 59.96 -21.93
N LEU A 207 85.93 60.18 -20.92
CA LEU A 207 86.03 61.34 -20.04
C LEU A 207 87.30 61.28 -19.20
N LEU A 208 87.67 60.11 -18.71
CA LEU A 208 88.90 59.89 -17.94
C LEU A 208 90.15 60.11 -18.82
N ASP A 209 90.15 59.59 -20.05
CA ASP A 209 91.24 59.80 -21.02
C ASP A 209 91.38 61.29 -21.33
N LEU A 210 90.27 61.99 -21.62
CA LEU A 210 90.25 63.43 -21.88
C LEU A 210 90.74 64.24 -20.65
N ALA A 211 90.29 63.87 -19.45
CA ALA A 211 90.75 64.48 -18.22
C ALA A 211 92.25 64.23 -17.99
N GLY A 212 92.75 63.03 -18.32
CA GLY A 212 94.16 62.68 -18.27
C GLY A 212 95.01 63.50 -19.26
N THR A 213 94.56 63.64 -20.51
CA THR A 213 95.24 64.48 -21.51
C THR A 213 95.26 65.94 -21.07
N PHE A 214 94.13 66.47 -20.58
CA PHE A 214 94.08 67.83 -20.04
C PHE A 214 95.01 68.01 -18.84
N GLN A 215 95.05 67.05 -17.91
CA GLN A 215 95.93 67.13 -16.74
C GLN A 215 97.41 67.15 -17.15
N ILE A 216 97.81 66.35 -18.15
CA ILE A 216 99.17 66.35 -18.67
C ILE A 216 99.50 67.70 -19.34
N GLU A 217 98.61 68.25 -20.15
CA GLU A 217 98.81 69.58 -20.77
C GLU A 217 98.88 70.71 -19.74
N ILE A 218 97.99 70.71 -18.76
CA ILE A 218 97.98 71.67 -17.65
C ILE A 218 99.28 71.58 -16.86
N SER A 219 99.76 70.37 -16.56
CA SER A 219 101.02 70.16 -15.83
C SER A 219 102.27 70.63 -16.57
N LYS A 220 102.22 70.74 -17.90
CA LYS A 220 103.30 71.32 -18.71
C LYS A 220 103.27 72.86 -18.73
N CYS A 221 102.10 73.46 -18.61
CA CYS A 221 101.92 74.92 -18.73
C CYS A 221 101.91 75.65 -17.37
N ILE A 222 101.59 74.96 -16.27
CA ILE A 222 101.40 75.58 -14.95
C ILE A 222 102.54 75.20 -14.00
N GLN A 223 103.08 76.20 -13.31
CA GLN A 223 104.14 76.01 -12.31
C GLN A 223 103.62 75.32 -11.02
N GLU A 224 104.46 74.51 -10.38
CA GLU A 224 104.16 73.71 -9.17
C GLU A 224 103.39 74.47 -8.05
N PRO A 225 103.71 75.74 -7.71
CA PRO A 225 102.99 76.47 -6.66
C PRO A 225 101.52 76.73 -7.02
N ILE A 226 101.23 76.99 -8.29
CA ILE A 226 99.86 77.19 -8.79
C ILE A 226 99.12 75.85 -8.81
N HIS A 227 99.80 74.75 -9.14
CA HIS A 227 99.24 73.40 -9.04
C HIS A 227 98.80 73.02 -7.61
N LYS A 228 99.60 73.39 -6.60
CA LYS A 228 99.24 73.23 -5.19
C LYS A 228 98.03 74.08 -4.82
N LEU A 229 97.99 75.35 -5.25
CA LEU A 229 96.86 76.23 -5.01
C LEU A 229 95.57 75.70 -5.65
N ILE A 230 95.63 75.18 -6.88
CA ILE A 230 94.48 74.54 -7.55
C ILE A 230 94.03 73.29 -6.78
N ARG A 231 94.96 72.45 -6.31
CA ARG A 231 94.61 71.25 -5.53
C ARG A 231 93.98 71.61 -4.18
N GLU A 232 94.50 72.60 -3.48
CA GLU A 232 93.89 73.13 -2.25
C GLU A 232 92.52 73.73 -2.53
N ASN A 233 92.36 74.51 -3.61
CA ASN A 233 91.07 75.08 -4.00
C ASN A 233 90.06 73.98 -4.38
N ILE A 234 90.46 72.93 -5.10
CA ILE A 234 89.63 71.75 -5.37
C ILE A 234 89.25 71.04 -4.07
N MET A 235 90.19 70.85 -3.14
CA MET A 235 89.92 70.22 -1.85
C MET A 235 88.95 71.05 -1.01
N LEU A 236 89.13 72.37 -0.98
CA LEU A 236 88.24 73.32 -0.32
C LEU A 236 86.85 73.34 -0.98
N ASN A 237 86.77 73.33 -2.32
CA ASN A 237 85.51 73.24 -3.05
C ASN A 237 84.82 71.89 -2.83
N THR A 238 85.56 70.80 -2.72
CA THR A 238 85.03 69.46 -2.40
C THR A 238 84.49 69.43 -0.97
N SER A 239 85.22 70.02 -0.04
CA SER A 239 84.78 70.16 1.37
C SER A 239 83.55 71.07 1.47
N LEU A 240 83.52 72.18 0.73
CA LEU A 240 82.38 73.07 0.62
C LEU A 240 81.16 72.36 0.04
N THR A 241 81.31 71.63 -1.07
CA THR A 241 80.22 70.86 -1.70
C THR A 241 79.70 69.76 -0.77
N GLN A 242 80.55 69.09 0.00
CA GLN A 242 80.10 68.17 1.04
C GLN A 242 79.28 68.88 2.13
N ILE A 243 79.71 70.06 2.58
CA ILE A 243 78.98 70.88 3.56
C ILE A 243 77.65 71.38 2.97
N THR A 244 77.62 71.86 1.72
CA THR A 244 76.38 72.29 1.07
C THR A 244 75.44 71.12 0.83
N ASN A 245 75.91 69.95 0.40
CA ASN A 245 75.09 68.76 0.26
C ASN A 245 74.52 68.29 1.60
N ALA A 246 75.31 68.33 2.68
CA ALA A 246 74.81 68.06 4.03
C ALA A 246 73.75 69.09 4.46
N SER A 247 73.92 70.36 4.09
CA SER A 247 72.93 71.41 4.35
C SER A 247 71.65 71.26 3.51
N LEU A 248 71.78 70.81 2.26
CA LEU A 248 70.67 70.54 1.35
C LEU A 248 69.88 69.33 1.80
N ASN A 249 70.55 68.24 2.21
CA ASN A 249 69.89 67.08 2.82
C ASN A 249 69.11 67.48 4.08
N LYS A 250 69.68 68.33 4.94
CA LYS A 250 68.94 68.88 6.09
C LYS A 250 67.72 69.70 5.67
N LYS A 251 67.84 70.53 4.62
CA LYS A 251 66.71 71.29 4.05
C LYS A 251 65.66 70.38 3.41
N GLU A 252 66.05 69.30 2.74
CA GLU A 252 65.13 68.32 2.16
C GLU A 252 64.39 67.52 3.24
N ILE A 253 65.08 67.09 4.29
CA ILE A 253 64.45 66.45 5.45
C ILE A 253 63.44 67.41 6.09
N PHE A 254 63.78 68.70 6.19
CA PHE A 254 62.86 69.72 6.67
C PHE A 254 61.67 69.95 5.74
N LYS A 255 61.89 69.98 4.41
CA LYS A 255 60.81 70.06 3.40
C LYS A 255 59.91 68.84 3.45
N LYS A 256 60.46 67.63 3.57
CA LYS A 256 59.70 66.37 3.73
C LYS A 256 58.89 66.38 5.02
N SER A 257 59.48 66.81 6.15
CA SER A 257 58.78 66.96 7.43
C SER A 257 57.67 68.04 7.39
N LYS A 258 57.87 69.13 6.65
CA LYS A 258 56.83 70.14 6.42
C LYS A 258 55.72 69.59 5.53
N HIS A 259 56.07 68.88 4.46
CA HIS A 259 55.10 68.28 3.55
C HIS A 259 54.24 67.21 4.23
N THR A 260 54.82 66.39 5.10
CA THR A 260 54.05 65.42 5.90
C THR A 260 53.11 66.09 6.88
N LYS A 261 53.52 67.19 7.53
CA LYS A 261 52.63 68.01 8.37
C LYS A 261 51.49 68.64 7.57
N ASP A 262 51.77 69.18 6.38
CA ASP A 262 50.77 69.78 5.51
C ASP A 262 49.79 68.72 4.96
N LEU A 263 50.27 67.51 4.63
CA LEU A 263 49.43 66.36 4.24
C LEU A 263 48.49 65.94 5.38
N LEU A 264 48.98 65.88 6.62
CA LEU A 264 48.16 65.56 7.78
C LEU A 264 47.10 66.64 8.06
N LEU A 265 47.45 67.92 7.90
CA LEU A 265 46.52 69.04 8.00
C LEU A 265 45.42 68.96 6.91
N LYS A 266 45.80 68.68 5.67
CA LYS A 266 44.84 68.48 4.56
C LYS A 266 43.94 67.28 4.83
N LYS A 267 44.48 66.16 5.32
CA LYS A 267 43.72 64.95 5.67
C LYS A 267 42.73 65.22 6.81
N ASN A 268 43.13 65.96 7.84
CA ASN A 268 42.24 66.36 8.93
C ASN A 268 41.14 67.31 8.46
N LYS A 269 41.47 68.28 7.59
CA LYS A 269 40.48 69.18 7.01
C LYS A 269 39.47 68.44 6.14
N TYR A 270 39.94 67.50 5.32
CA TYR A 270 39.08 66.63 4.52
C TYR A 270 38.17 65.77 5.42
N SER A 271 38.74 65.09 6.42
CA SER A 271 37.99 64.29 7.39
C SER A 271 36.90 65.10 8.12
N TYR A 272 37.21 66.34 8.53
CA TYR A 272 36.22 67.26 9.12
C TYR A 272 35.10 67.61 8.14
N LEU A 273 35.42 67.91 6.88
CA LEU A 273 34.42 68.22 5.85
C LEU A 273 33.54 67.00 5.53
N THR A 274 34.11 65.81 5.40
CA THR A 274 33.38 64.55 5.20
C THR A 274 32.46 64.26 6.38
N THR A 275 32.96 64.42 7.61
CA THR A 275 32.13 64.22 8.82
C THR A 275 30.98 65.22 8.87
N LYS A 276 31.24 66.51 8.56
CA LYS A 276 30.20 67.54 8.48
C LYS A 276 29.16 67.25 7.39
N PHE A 277 29.59 66.75 6.23
CA PHE A 277 28.69 66.35 5.14
C PHE A 277 27.88 65.12 5.52
N ASN A 278 28.49 64.10 6.13
CA ASN A 278 27.80 62.92 6.65
C ASN A 278 26.77 63.28 7.72
N ILE A 279 27.07 64.25 8.60
CA ILE A 279 26.08 64.78 9.56
C ILE A 279 24.90 65.44 8.85
N LYS A 280 25.13 66.17 7.75
CA LYS A 280 24.03 66.74 6.94
C LYS A 280 23.20 65.65 6.26
N ILE A 281 23.85 64.66 5.63
CA ILE A 281 23.18 63.51 5.03
C ILE A 281 22.36 62.78 6.09
N SER A 282 22.94 62.47 7.25
CA SER A 282 22.24 61.77 8.33
C SER A 282 21.02 62.56 8.81
N LYS A 283 21.08 63.90 8.86
CA LYS A 283 19.91 64.73 9.17
C LYS A 283 18.82 64.68 8.09
N VAL A 284 19.21 64.60 6.82
CA VAL A 284 18.27 64.42 5.70
C VAL A 284 17.66 63.02 5.74
N GLN A 285 18.48 61.99 5.97
CA GLN A 285 18.05 60.61 6.16
C GLN A 285 17.11 60.48 7.35
N ASP A 286 17.36 61.14 8.48
CA ASP A 286 16.47 61.14 9.64
C ASP A 286 15.13 61.81 9.34
N ARG A 287 15.11 62.89 8.54
CA ARG A 287 13.87 63.53 8.08
C ARG A 287 13.11 62.64 7.09
N LEU A 288 13.82 62.04 6.13
CA LEU A 288 13.25 61.09 5.19
C LEU A 288 12.73 59.85 5.90
N LEU A 289 13.42 59.35 6.93
CA LEU A 289 12.98 58.20 7.71
C LEU A 289 11.73 58.54 8.52
N LYS A 290 11.63 59.77 9.05
CA LYS A 290 10.41 60.26 9.71
C LYS A 290 9.26 60.39 8.72
N SER A 291 9.46 60.98 7.55
CA SER A 291 8.41 61.05 6.53
C SER A 291 8.04 59.67 5.98
N LEU A 292 8.99 58.76 5.81
CA LEU A 292 8.72 57.37 5.41
C LEU A 292 7.92 56.63 6.48
N LYS A 293 8.22 56.86 7.76
CA LYS A 293 7.44 56.30 8.88
C LYS A 293 6.03 56.89 8.92
N GLU A 294 5.86 58.18 8.68
CA GLU A 294 4.54 58.82 8.58
C GLU A 294 3.74 58.28 7.38
N VAL A 295 4.40 58.10 6.22
CA VAL A 295 3.79 57.47 5.03
C VAL A 295 3.48 55.99 5.27
N HIS A 296 4.33 55.27 6.00
CA HIS A 296 4.13 53.86 6.34
C HIS A 296 2.98 53.70 7.34
N GLU A 297 2.90 54.54 8.38
CA GLU A 297 1.75 54.54 9.30
C GLU A 297 0.46 54.97 8.59
N GLY A 298 0.52 55.94 7.67
CA GLY A 298 -0.62 56.28 6.81
C GLY A 298 -1.02 55.14 5.89
N ARG A 299 -0.06 54.43 5.26
CA ARG A 299 -0.32 53.23 4.46
C ARG A 299 -0.85 52.07 5.29
N LYS A 300 -0.36 51.89 6.51
CA LYS A 300 -0.80 50.87 7.45
C LYS A 300 -2.25 51.12 7.89
N GLN A 301 -2.61 52.38 8.16
CA GLN A 301 -4.00 52.77 8.43
C GLN A 301 -4.90 52.60 7.18
N CYS A 302 -4.38 52.82 5.96
CA CYS A 302 -5.09 52.45 4.74
C CYS A 302 -5.18 50.92 4.53
N LEU A 303 -4.16 50.15 4.91
CA LEU A 303 -4.12 48.69 4.83
C LEU A 303 -5.06 48.03 5.84
N ASP A 304 -5.24 48.60 7.03
CA ASP A 304 -6.24 48.15 7.99
C ASP A 304 -7.68 48.36 7.47
N GLY A 305 -7.89 49.31 6.55
CA GLY A 305 -9.13 49.47 5.78
C GLY A 305 -9.27 48.53 4.57
N PHE A 306 -8.16 47.94 4.08
CA PHE A 306 -8.11 47.01 2.94
C PHE A 306 -7.87 45.54 3.35
N ASN A 307 -7.71 45.24 4.64
CA ASN A 307 -7.48 43.90 5.21
C ASN A 307 -8.72 42.96 5.16
N THR A 308 -9.50 43.06 4.08
CA THR A 308 -10.46 42.03 3.67
C THR A 308 -10.14 41.41 2.30
N PHE A 309 -8.97 41.69 1.68
CA PHE A 309 -8.58 40.99 0.45
C PHE A 309 -7.11 40.49 0.43
N ASN A 310 -6.94 39.25 0.89
CA ASN A 310 -6.21 38.15 0.24
C ASN A 310 -4.81 38.39 -0.35
N ILE A 311 -3.78 38.64 0.49
CA ILE A 311 -2.37 38.37 0.08
C ILE A 311 -1.55 37.67 1.19
N HIS A 312 -2.01 37.60 2.45
CA HIS A 312 -1.31 36.82 3.50
C HIS A 312 -1.64 35.31 3.53
N ASP A 313 -2.61 34.87 2.73
CA ASP A 313 -3.13 33.50 2.81
C ASP A 313 -2.30 32.46 2.02
N GLU A 314 -1.41 32.85 1.10
CA GLU A 314 -0.64 31.88 0.29
C GLU A 314 0.69 31.48 0.94
N GLY A 315 1.39 32.41 1.60
CA GLY A 315 2.68 32.13 2.24
C GLY A 315 2.56 31.19 3.44
N ASP A 316 1.55 31.42 4.29
CA ASP A 316 1.27 30.58 5.45
C ASP A 316 0.69 29.22 5.04
N LYS A 317 -0.16 29.16 4.00
CA LYS A 317 -0.64 27.89 3.44
C LYS A 317 0.49 27.02 2.89
N HIS A 318 1.46 27.60 2.18
CA HIS A 318 2.60 26.84 1.66
C HIS A 318 3.53 26.29 2.75
N LEU A 319 3.66 26.99 3.88
CA LEU A 319 4.40 26.49 5.04
C LEU A 319 3.64 25.36 5.74
N THR A 320 2.33 25.52 5.97
CA THR A 320 1.50 24.47 6.57
C THR A 320 1.36 23.25 5.66
N ASP A 321 1.28 23.43 4.34
CA ASP A 321 1.20 22.32 3.37
C ASP A 321 2.50 21.51 3.34
N ARG A 322 3.64 22.19 3.51
CA ARG A 322 4.96 21.54 3.58
C ARG A 322 5.15 20.77 4.88
N GLU A 323 4.74 21.35 6.01
CA GLU A 323 4.77 20.69 7.31
C GLU A 323 3.81 19.49 7.36
N PHE A 324 2.61 19.64 6.81
CA PHE A 324 1.62 18.57 6.67
C PHE A 324 2.11 17.43 5.75
N ALA A 325 2.80 17.77 4.65
CA ALA A 325 3.43 16.77 3.79
C ALA A 325 4.56 16.01 4.51
N GLN A 326 5.38 16.69 5.32
CA GLN A 326 6.42 16.05 6.12
C GLN A 326 5.84 15.13 7.20
N GLU A 327 4.80 15.58 7.90
CA GLU A 327 4.12 14.77 8.91
C GLU A 327 3.47 13.52 8.30
N GLN A 328 2.84 13.65 7.12
CA GLN A 328 2.34 12.51 6.38
C GLN A 328 3.46 11.54 5.97
N THR A 329 4.60 12.03 5.49
CA THR A 329 5.73 11.15 5.14
C THR A 329 6.25 10.38 6.34
N CYS A 330 6.37 11.02 7.51
CA CYS A 330 6.78 10.34 8.74
C CYS A 330 5.74 9.30 9.19
N ASN A 331 4.45 9.59 9.07
CA ASN A 331 3.38 8.63 9.39
C ASN A 331 3.39 7.43 8.43
N TYR A 332 3.57 7.65 7.13
CA TYR A 332 3.71 6.55 6.18
C TYR A 332 4.97 5.72 6.43
N GLU A 333 6.09 6.34 6.78
CA GLU A 333 7.31 5.62 7.18
C GLU A 333 7.12 4.77 8.43
N MET A 334 6.42 5.29 9.45
CA MET A 334 6.06 4.51 10.63
C MET A 334 5.18 3.32 10.27
N HIS A 335 4.17 3.53 9.42
CA HIS A 335 3.27 2.47 9.00
C HIS A 335 3.98 1.39 8.17
N VAL A 336 4.94 1.78 7.31
CA VAL A 336 5.80 0.84 6.59
C VAL A 336 6.62 0.00 7.57
N ARG A 337 7.23 0.60 8.60
CA ARG A 337 7.97 -0.13 9.63
C ARG A 337 7.08 -1.10 10.41
N GLU A 338 5.85 -0.69 10.76
CA GLU A 338 4.88 -1.59 11.41
C GLU A 338 4.55 -2.80 10.52
N LEU A 339 4.30 -2.56 9.22
CA LEU A 339 4.04 -3.63 8.25
C LEU A 339 5.24 -4.55 8.06
N GLU A 340 6.47 -4.02 8.06
CA GLU A 340 7.70 -4.82 8.01
C GLU A 340 7.83 -5.74 9.23
N VAL A 341 7.54 -5.24 10.43
CA VAL A 341 7.54 -6.03 11.66
C VAL A 341 6.46 -7.11 11.62
N MET A 342 5.25 -6.79 11.14
CA MET A 342 4.18 -7.79 10.97
C MET A 342 4.56 -8.86 9.94
N LEU A 343 5.17 -8.46 8.83
CA LEU A 343 5.65 -9.37 7.80
C LEU A 343 6.74 -10.30 8.33
N TYR A 344 7.69 -9.78 9.11
CA TYR A 344 8.69 -10.58 9.78
C TYR A 344 8.05 -11.60 10.75
N ARG A 345 7.07 -11.18 11.55
CA ARG A 345 6.33 -12.07 12.45
C ARG A 345 5.63 -13.21 11.70
N GLU A 346 4.97 -12.91 10.58
CA GLU A 346 4.32 -13.93 9.75
C GLU A 346 5.34 -14.86 9.06
N GLN A 347 6.48 -14.34 8.61
CA GLN A 347 7.56 -15.16 8.07
C GLN A 347 8.11 -16.14 9.11
N VAL A 348 8.30 -15.70 10.35
CA VAL A 348 8.76 -16.58 11.44
C VAL A 348 7.71 -17.67 11.70
N LYS A 349 6.42 -17.32 11.82
CA LYS A 349 5.33 -18.31 11.97
C LYS A 349 5.32 -19.33 10.83
N LEU A 350 5.47 -18.87 9.60
CA LEU A 350 5.52 -19.74 8.42
C LEU A 350 6.71 -20.68 8.46
N ARG A 351 7.90 -20.20 8.83
CA ARG A 351 9.11 -21.03 8.97
C ARG A 351 8.91 -22.09 10.07
N THR A 352 8.37 -21.71 11.22
CA THR A 352 8.05 -22.64 12.31
C THR A 352 7.02 -23.69 11.88
N ALA A 353 5.97 -23.29 11.17
CA ALA A 353 4.95 -24.20 10.64
C ALA A 353 5.55 -25.20 9.63
N LYS A 354 6.38 -24.72 8.69
CA LYS A 354 7.10 -25.58 7.73
C LYS A 354 8.03 -26.56 8.44
N TYR A 355 8.75 -26.12 9.46
CA TYR A 355 9.59 -27.00 10.27
C TYR A 355 8.77 -28.10 10.97
N LEU A 356 7.63 -27.73 11.59
CA LEU A 356 6.74 -28.70 12.23
C LEU A 356 6.15 -29.70 11.22
N GLN A 357 5.74 -29.22 10.04
CA GLN A 357 5.26 -30.06 8.95
C GLN A 357 6.33 -31.04 8.47
N HIS A 358 7.56 -30.58 8.26
CA HIS A 358 8.66 -31.46 7.88
C HIS A 358 8.94 -32.51 8.97
N ARG A 359 8.93 -32.09 10.24
CA ARG A 359 9.11 -33.00 11.38
C ARG A 359 8.02 -34.07 11.45
N THR A 360 6.76 -33.72 11.23
CA THR A 360 5.65 -34.70 11.22
C THR A 360 5.73 -35.61 10.00
N GLN A 361 6.11 -35.09 8.83
CA GLN A 361 6.32 -35.89 7.62
C GLN A 361 7.44 -36.92 7.81
N CYS A 362 8.57 -36.54 8.42
CA CYS A 362 9.63 -37.48 8.75
C CYS A 362 9.17 -38.55 9.74
N LYS A 363 8.39 -38.18 10.77
CA LYS A 363 7.82 -39.15 11.71
C LYS A 363 6.86 -40.12 11.02
N LEU A 364 5.97 -39.62 10.17
CA LEU A 364 5.03 -40.43 9.41
C LEU A 364 5.75 -41.39 8.47
N LYS A 365 6.77 -40.92 7.74
CA LYS A 365 7.59 -41.76 6.86
C LYS A 365 8.25 -42.90 7.65
N LYS A 366 8.82 -42.61 8.82
CA LYS A 366 9.38 -43.64 9.70
C LYS A 366 8.32 -44.63 10.20
N CYS A 367 7.13 -44.16 10.58
CA CYS A 367 6.02 -45.07 10.95
C CYS A 367 5.63 -45.99 9.80
N VAL A 368 5.56 -45.46 8.57
CA VAL A 368 5.28 -46.25 7.36
C VAL A 368 6.39 -47.28 7.14
N GLU A 369 7.66 -46.90 7.23
CA GLU A 369 8.80 -47.82 7.14
C GLU A 369 8.70 -48.94 8.19
N THR A 370 8.44 -48.61 9.46
CA THR A 370 8.25 -49.63 10.50
C THR A 370 7.04 -50.52 10.27
N LEU A 371 5.95 -50.02 9.70
CA LEU A 371 4.79 -50.83 9.34
C LEU A 371 5.11 -51.78 8.18
N TYR A 372 5.93 -51.35 7.23
CA TYR A 372 6.47 -52.21 6.17
C TYR A 372 7.37 -53.29 6.74
N ASP A 373 8.25 -52.96 7.68
CA ASP A 373 9.14 -53.91 8.35
C ASP A 373 8.33 -54.93 9.17
N VAL A 374 7.31 -54.50 9.91
CA VAL A 374 6.39 -55.39 10.63
C VAL A 374 5.61 -56.28 9.66
N LYS A 375 5.08 -55.72 8.57
CA LYS A 375 4.42 -56.51 7.52
C LYS A 375 5.38 -57.55 6.95
N TYR A 376 6.62 -57.18 6.67
CA TYR A 376 7.63 -58.08 6.15
C TYR A 376 8.00 -59.17 7.16
N ALA A 377 8.20 -58.82 8.44
CA ALA A 377 8.47 -59.76 9.52
C ALA A 377 7.31 -60.76 9.72
N VAL A 378 6.06 -60.29 9.66
CA VAL A 378 4.86 -61.16 9.72
C VAL A 378 4.79 -62.07 8.50
N ILE A 379 5.07 -61.57 7.29
CA ILE A 379 5.14 -62.41 6.08
C ILE A 379 6.25 -63.47 6.21
N CYS A 380 7.41 -63.11 6.74
CA CYS A 380 8.50 -64.05 6.97
C CYS A 380 8.14 -65.08 8.05
N ALA A 381 7.54 -64.66 9.17
CA ALA A 381 7.05 -65.57 10.21
C ALA A 381 6.00 -66.54 9.66
N LEU A 382 5.02 -66.05 8.89
CA LEU A 382 4.01 -66.88 8.23
C LEU A 382 4.63 -67.83 7.20
N LYS A 383 5.70 -67.43 6.51
CA LYS A 383 6.48 -68.32 5.63
C LYS A 383 7.30 -69.35 6.41
N MET A 384 7.83 -69.01 7.59
CA MET A 384 8.63 -69.91 8.44
C MET A 384 7.80 -70.92 9.23
N VAL A 385 6.53 -70.61 9.57
CA VAL A 385 5.57 -71.60 10.10
C VAL A 385 5.39 -72.79 9.15
N SER A 386 5.65 -72.60 7.86
CA SER A 386 5.64 -73.66 6.83
C SER A 386 6.92 -74.49 6.76
N SER A 387 7.99 -74.15 7.49
CA SER A 387 9.32 -74.76 7.31
C SER A 387 10.06 -75.17 8.59
N ASP A 388 9.71 -74.66 9.78
CA ASP A 388 10.42 -74.98 11.02
C ASP A 388 9.49 -75.59 12.11
N PRO A 389 9.72 -76.84 12.58
CA PRO A 389 8.81 -77.55 13.48
C PRO A 389 8.75 -76.98 14.91
N PHE A 390 9.67 -76.08 15.29
CA PHE A 390 9.68 -75.44 16.62
C PHE A 390 8.66 -74.29 16.74
N LEU A 391 8.36 -73.61 15.62
CA LEU A 391 7.38 -72.50 15.58
C LEU A 391 5.93 -72.99 15.46
N ALA A 392 5.71 -74.21 14.95
CA ALA A 392 4.38 -74.81 14.85
C ALA A 392 3.82 -75.30 16.21
N GLN A 393 4.69 -75.49 17.21
CA GLN A 393 4.30 -75.87 18.58
C GLN A 393 4.10 -74.67 19.52
N MET A 394 4.43 -73.44 19.08
CA MET A 394 4.19 -72.27 19.91
C MET A 394 2.70 -71.92 19.93
N ASP A 395 2.15 -71.85 21.14
CA ASP A 395 0.79 -71.39 21.37
C ASP A 395 0.62 -69.95 20.84
N SER A 396 -0.55 -69.62 20.28
CA SER A 396 -0.78 -68.35 19.55
C SER A 396 -0.41 -67.10 20.36
N LYS A 397 -0.54 -67.20 21.68
CA LYS A 397 -0.18 -66.16 22.67
C LYS A 397 1.32 -65.94 22.78
N SER A 398 2.13 -66.99 22.70
CA SER A 398 3.60 -66.93 22.78
C SER A 398 4.21 -66.35 21.50
N LEU A 399 3.63 -66.69 20.34
CA LEU A 399 4.00 -66.08 19.06
C LEU A 399 3.67 -64.59 19.03
N PHE A 400 2.51 -64.20 19.57
CA PHE A 400 2.11 -62.80 19.67
C PHE A 400 3.05 -62.01 20.60
N LEU A 401 3.45 -62.57 21.74
CA LEU A 401 4.40 -61.95 22.66
C LEU A 401 5.79 -61.77 22.03
N TYR A 402 6.27 -62.76 21.26
CA TYR A 402 7.54 -62.64 20.55
C TYR A 402 7.52 -61.56 19.45
N LEU A 403 6.42 -61.49 18.68
CA LEU A 403 6.22 -60.40 17.71
C LEU A 403 6.08 -59.04 18.39
N GLN A 404 5.46 -59.00 19.57
CA GLN A 404 5.35 -57.79 20.38
C GLN A 404 6.71 -57.32 20.92
N ASP A 405 7.60 -58.23 21.31
CA ASP A 405 8.97 -57.91 21.73
C ASP A 405 9.80 -57.33 20.58
N ILE A 406 9.69 -57.87 19.37
CA ILE A 406 10.35 -57.31 18.18
C ILE A 406 9.83 -55.89 17.88
N ILE A 407 8.53 -55.65 18.08
CA ILE A 407 7.92 -54.32 17.92
C ILE A 407 8.43 -53.35 19.01
N LEU A 408 8.55 -53.80 20.26
CA LEU A 408 9.07 -53.01 21.38
C LEU A 408 10.55 -52.68 21.19
N GLU A 409 11.35 -53.63 20.72
CA GLU A 409 12.77 -53.43 20.42
C GLU A 409 12.96 -52.41 19.28
N GLY A 410 12.13 -52.47 18.23
CA GLY A 410 12.07 -51.45 17.18
C GLY A 410 11.68 -50.05 17.69
N GLN A 411 10.78 -49.96 18.68
CA GLN A 411 10.41 -48.69 19.31
C GLN A 411 11.57 -48.05 20.10
N THR A 412 12.44 -48.85 20.73
CA THR A 412 13.62 -48.33 21.43
C THR A 412 14.70 -47.80 20.48
N TYR A 413 14.80 -48.34 19.26
CA TYR A 413 15.61 -47.77 18.19
C TYR A 413 15.04 -46.44 17.67
N MET A 414 13.71 -46.30 17.66
CA MET A 414 13.00 -45.08 17.23
C MET A 414 13.17 -43.90 18.20
N SER A 415 13.37 -44.15 19.49
CA SER A 415 13.60 -43.11 20.49
C SER A 415 15.04 -42.57 20.53
N ASN A 416 16.03 -43.36 20.09
CA ASN A 416 17.45 -43.07 20.37
C ASN A 416 18.22 -42.40 19.22
N ILE A 417 17.62 -42.16 18.06
CA ILE A 417 18.29 -41.42 16.98
C ILE A 417 17.79 -39.97 16.97
N ILE A 418 18.38 -39.17 17.85
CA ILE A 418 18.42 -37.71 17.70
C ILE A 418 19.19 -37.47 16.40
N ALA A 419 18.48 -37.11 15.34
CA ALA A 419 19.12 -36.66 14.11
C ALA A 419 19.97 -35.43 14.43
N ASN A 420 21.29 -35.55 14.28
CA ASN A 420 22.20 -34.41 14.30
C ASN A 420 21.79 -33.48 13.15
N SER A 421 21.17 -32.35 13.50
CA SER A 421 20.75 -31.32 12.54
C SER A 421 21.99 -30.69 11.92
N VAL A 422 22.07 -30.66 10.59
CA VAL A 422 23.10 -29.92 9.82
C VAL A 422 22.73 -28.44 9.68
N GLU A 423 21.53 -28.03 10.13
CA GLU A 423 21.20 -26.62 10.28
C GLU A 423 20.87 -26.32 11.75
N SER A 424 21.82 -25.64 12.38
CA SER A 424 21.72 -25.11 13.74
C SER A 424 20.57 -24.10 13.79
N ILE A 425 19.47 -24.47 14.44
CA ILE A 425 18.59 -23.47 15.05
C ILE A 425 19.40 -22.90 16.23
N PRO A 426 19.68 -21.58 16.29
CA PRO A 426 20.25 -21.00 17.50
C PRO A 426 19.24 -21.21 18.64
N GLN A 427 19.71 -21.82 19.72
CA GLN A 427 18.93 -21.98 20.95
C GLN A 427 18.46 -20.60 21.41
N SER A 428 17.19 -20.51 21.82
CA SER A 428 16.53 -19.28 22.29
C SER A 428 17.19 -18.61 23.49
N THR A 429 18.25 -19.20 24.04
CA THR A 429 18.97 -18.71 25.23
C THR A 429 20.16 -17.80 24.91
N ASN A 430 20.63 -17.72 23.65
CA ASN A 430 21.83 -16.93 23.29
C ASN A 430 21.56 -15.82 22.25
N VAL A 431 20.32 -15.30 22.18
CA VAL A 431 19.97 -14.24 21.21
C VAL A 431 20.46 -12.83 21.65
N TYR A 432 20.96 -12.70 22.88
CA TYR A 432 21.40 -11.42 23.43
C TYR A 432 22.81 -11.51 24.03
N ASP A 433 23.83 -11.26 23.20
CA ASP A 433 25.16 -10.91 23.72
C ASP A 433 25.54 -9.45 23.42
N HIS A 434 24.81 -8.74 22.55
CA HIS A 434 25.07 -7.33 22.26
C HIS A 434 23.78 -6.50 22.15
N GLY A 435 23.50 -5.73 23.20
CA GLY A 435 22.98 -4.36 23.12
C GLY A 435 21.57 -4.13 22.52
N ASP A 436 20.59 -4.11 23.43
CA ASP A 436 19.49 -3.15 23.60
C ASP A 436 18.92 -2.34 22.40
N LEU A 437 17.60 -2.49 22.19
CA LEU A 437 16.67 -1.40 21.81
C LEU A 437 15.29 -1.57 22.50
N GLY A 438 15.25 -1.99 23.76
CA GLY A 438 14.10 -1.77 24.66
C GLY A 438 12.72 -2.32 24.24
N PHE A 439 12.62 -3.23 23.28
CA PHE A 439 11.37 -3.90 22.95
C PHE A 439 11.28 -5.20 23.74
N GLU A 440 10.47 -5.23 24.80
CA GLU A 440 9.94 -6.48 25.33
C GLU A 440 8.96 -7.05 24.28
N PRO A 441 9.28 -8.17 23.60
CA PRO A 441 8.28 -8.84 22.81
C PRO A 441 7.26 -9.46 23.77
N VAL A 442 6.06 -8.87 23.83
CA VAL A 442 4.90 -9.48 24.48
C VAL A 442 4.81 -10.93 24.00
N HIS A 443 4.92 -11.83 24.97
CA HIS A 443 5.07 -13.26 24.77
C HIS A 443 4.12 -13.79 23.69
N ILE A 444 4.68 -14.56 22.77
CA ILE A 444 3.90 -15.28 21.77
C ILE A 444 3.16 -16.40 22.51
N ASP A 445 1.89 -16.15 22.85
CA ASP A 445 0.94 -17.18 23.26
C ASP A 445 0.59 -18.06 22.05
N LEU A 446 1.51 -18.96 21.71
CA LEU A 446 1.16 -20.15 20.98
C LEU A 446 0.35 -21.03 21.93
N LYS A 447 -0.99 -20.98 21.81
CA LYS A 447 -1.86 -22.00 22.39
C LYS A 447 -1.29 -23.37 22.01
N LYS A 448 -0.80 -24.09 23.01
CA LYS A 448 -0.27 -25.45 22.86
C LYS A 448 -1.40 -26.33 22.29
N PRO A 449 -1.15 -27.13 21.23
CA PRO A 449 -2.11 -28.09 20.71
C PRO A 449 -2.10 -29.34 21.60
N THR A 450 -2.44 -29.18 22.89
CA THR A 450 -2.46 -30.30 23.85
C THR A 450 -3.65 -30.26 24.81
N GLN A 451 -4.61 -29.35 24.62
CA GLN A 451 -5.82 -29.26 25.45
C GLN A 451 -7.13 -29.57 24.69
N ILE A 452 -7.08 -30.13 23.48
CA ILE A 452 -8.29 -30.46 22.68
C ILE A 452 -8.66 -31.96 22.73
N LEU A 453 -7.95 -32.78 23.51
CA LEU A 453 -8.20 -34.24 23.53
C LEU A 453 -8.70 -34.84 24.85
N GLU A 454 -9.03 -34.07 25.89
CA GLU A 454 -9.52 -34.63 27.16
C GLU A 454 -10.94 -34.24 27.59
N GLU A 455 -11.65 -33.34 26.90
CA GLU A 455 -13.06 -33.05 27.23
C GLU A 455 -13.97 -33.30 26.03
N ARG A 456 -14.31 -34.58 25.81
CA ARG A 456 -15.58 -35.00 25.21
C ARG A 456 -15.77 -36.51 25.38
N ALA A 457 -16.09 -36.89 26.61
CA ALA A 457 -16.87 -38.08 26.89
C ALA A 457 -18.26 -37.63 27.37
N PHE A 458 -19.28 -38.00 26.59
CA PHE A 458 -20.70 -38.17 26.94
C PHE A 458 -21.47 -37.04 27.67
N THR A 459 -22.43 -36.43 26.96
CA THR A 459 -23.90 -36.60 27.08
C THR A 459 -24.56 -35.60 26.12
N SER A 460 -25.28 -36.05 25.09
CA SER A 460 -26.74 -36.18 25.06
C SER A 460 -27.49 -34.95 25.61
N ILE A 461 -28.10 -34.16 24.72
CA ILE A 461 -29.47 -33.59 24.78
C ILE A 461 -29.65 -32.65 23.57
N MET A 462 -30.82 -32.74 22.94
CA MET A 462 -31.27 -32.05 21.72
C MET A 462 -31.25 -30.51 21.81
N PRO A 463 -31.18 -29.77 20.69
CA PRO A 463 -31.46 -28.34 20.67
C PRO A 463 -32.80 -28.02 20.00
N GLU A 464 -33.61 -27.21 20.67
CA GLU A 464 -34.56 -26.28 20.03
C GLU A 464 -34.90 -25.15 21.02
N PRO A 465 -35.49 -24.02 20.60
CA PRO A 465 -34.85 -22.84 19.99
C PRO A 465 -35.00 -21.58 20.87
N LEU A 466 -34.35 -20.46 20.49
CA LEU A 466 -34.69 -19.03 20.74
C LEU A 466 -33.37 -18.22 20.59
N SER A 467 -33.16 -17.46 19.50
CA SER A 467 -33.64 -16.09 19.19
C SER A 467 -32.87 -14.97 19.91
N ILE A 468 -32.96 -13.76 19.31
CA ILE A 468 -32.45 -12.43 19.75
C ILE A 468 -31.10 -12.06 19.10
N THR A 469 -31.11 -11.41 17.93
CA THR A 469 -31.11 -9.94 17.73
C THR A 469 -29.94 -9.19 18.39
N LYS A 470 -29.02 -8.66 17.57
CA LYS A 470 -28.40 -7.31 17.65
C LYS A 470 -27.15 -7.25 16.75
N LEU A 471 -26.96 -6.10 16.10
CA LEU A 471 -26.00 -5.76 15.02
C LEU A 471 -26.56 -6.21 13.65
N GLU A 472 -27.06 -5.35 12.76
CA GLU A 472 -26.46 -4.10 12.29
C GLU A 472 -27.55 -3.04 11.98
N GLU A 473 -27.62 -2.03 12.85
CA GLU A 473 -28.06 -0.68 12.52
C GLU A 473 -26.78 0.14 12.38
N GLN A 474 -26.49 0.64 11.17
CA GLN A 474 -25.78 1.89 10.86
C GLN A 474 -25.14 1.81 9.47
N SER A 475 -25.92 2.13 8.43
CA SER A 475 -25.41 2.78 7.21
C SER A 475 -26.56 3.13 6.25
N LYS A 476 -27.37 4.13 6.62
CA LYS A 476 -28.18 4.91 5.69
C LYS A 476 -28.34 6.32 6.25
N GLU A 477 -27.63 7.29 5.68
CA GLU A 477 -28.08 8.69 5.53
C GLU A 477 -27.02 9.48 4.75
N ALA A 478 -27.20 9.58 3.43
CA ALA A 478 -26.64 10.65 2.59
C ALA A 478 -27.33 10.59 1.22
N LEU A 479 -28.51 11.20 1.11
CA LEU A 479 -29.13 11.53 -0.18
C LEU A 479 -30.18 12.61 0.03
N THR A 480 -29.85 13.81 -0.43
CA THR A 480 -30.62 15.05 -0.68
C THR A 480 -29.59 16.18 -0.47
N GLU A 481 -29.30 17.11 -1.37
CA GLU A 481 -30.03 17.79 -2.43
C GLU A 481 -29.01 18.42 -3.39
N GLY A 482 -29.39 18.62 -4.66
CA GLY A 482 -28.56 19.37 -5.60
C GLY A 482 -29.09 19.29 -7.03
N LYS A 483 -30.22 19.95 -7.30
CA LYS A 483 -30.72 20.23 -8.66
C LYS A 483 -30.22 21.59 -9.14
N SER A 484 -29.97 21.67 -10.46
CA SER A 484 -30.01 22.84 -11.37
C SER A 484 -28.98 23.96 -11.10
N SER A 485 -28.41 24.68 -12.06
CA SER A 485 -28.69 24.97 -13.48
C SER A 485 -27.43 25.67 -14.04
N THR A 486 -26.87 25.27 -15.19
CA THR A 486 -27.03 25.89 -16.53
C THR A 486 -26.54 27.35 -16.70
N ILE A 487 -25.78 27.56 -17.81
CA ILE A 487 -25.76 28.71 -18.76
C ILE A 487 -24.60 29.76 -18.69
N PHE A 488 -23.84 29.80 -19.81
CA PHE A 488 -23.20 30.93 -20.55
C PHE A 488 -22.10 31.77 -19.85
N GLU A 489 -21.21 32.50 -20.51
CA GLU A 489 -20.55 32.50 -21.84
C GLU A 489 -19.33 33.44 -21.66
N THR A 490 -18.37 33.32 -22.57
CA THR A 490 -17.30 34.27 -22.95
C THR A 490 -17.37 35.71 -22.43
N SER A 491 -16.20 36.28 -22.06
CA SER A 491 -15.85 37.67 -22.43
C SER A 491 -14.35 37.97 -22.26
N ILE A 492 -13.77 38.46 -23.35
CA ILE A 492 -12.49 39.15 -23.48
C ILE A 492 -12.67 40.59 -22.98
N VAL A 493 -11.74 41.11 -22.18
CA VAL A 493 -11.48 42.55 -22.07
C VAL A 493 -9.98 42.78 -21.90
N GLN A 494 -9.40 43.46 -22.89
CA GLN A 494 -8.16 44.23 -22.80
C GLN A 494 -8.46 45.64 -22.28
N ASP A 495 -7.39 46.23 -21.73
CA ASP A 495 -7.02 47.65 -21.73
C ASP A 495 -7.24 48.55 -20.51
N SER A 496 -6.18 49.37 -20.38
CA SER A 496 -6.03 50.71 -19.82
C SER A 496 -5.64 50.84 -18.35
N THR A 497 -4.40 51.29 -18.14
CA THR A 497 -4.07 52.46 -17.31
C THR A 497 -2.59 52.83 -17.47
N GLU A 498 -2.24 53.25 -18.68
CA GLU A 498 -1.24 54.31 -18.90
C GLU A 498 -1.89 55.63 -18.48
N GLU A 499 -1.79 56.00 -17.21
CA GLU A 499 -2.07 57.38 -16.75
C GLU A 499 -1.62 57.51 -15.30
N LYS A 500 -0.29 57.62 -15.08
CA LYS A 500 0.29 58.12 -13.80
C LYS A 500 1.81 58.37 -13.79
N TYR A 501 2.48 58.43 -14.94
CA TYR A 501 3.90 58.77 -15.00
C TYR A 501 4.20 60.24 -15.37
N SER A 502 3.19 61.05 -15.67
CA SER A 502 3.39 62.43 -16.16
C SER A 502 3.58 63.52 -15.09
N VAL A 503 3.44 63.21 -13.79
CA VAL A 503 3.49 64.25 -12.72
C VAL A 503 4.77 64.22 -11.89
N MET A 504 5.70 63.30 -12.17
CA MET A 504 6.96 63.18 -11.41
C MET A 504 8.19 63.77 -12.12
N GLU A 505 8.12 64.03 -13.43
CA GLU A 505 9.24 64.55 -14.21
C GLU A 505 9.37 66.09 -14.16
N GLU A 506 8.28 66.83 -13.87
CA GLU A 506 8.33 68.30 -13.79
C GLU A 506 8.97 68.80 -12.48
N SER A 507 8.88 68.08 -11.36
CA SER A 507 9.47 68.55 -10.09
C SER A 507 10.96 68.23 -9.94
N ILE A 508 11.53 67.35 -10.76
CA ILE A 508 12.96 67.00 -10.70
C ILE A 508 13.78 67.87 -11.67
N SER A 509 13.15 68.42 -12.69
CA SER A 509 13.82 69.27 -13.70
C SER A 509 14.12 70.69 -13.18
N GLU A 510 13.28 71.27 -12.31
CA GLU A 510 13.53 72.61 -11.73
C GLU A 510 14.60 72.63 -10.61
N GLU A 511 14.90 71.51 -9.95
CA GLU A 511 15.93 71.46 -8.89
C GLU A 511 17.33 71.08 -9.40
N LEU A 512 17.45 70.48 -10.60
CA LEU A 512 18.75 70.16 -11.20
C LEU A 512 19.38 71.35 -11.94
N GLU A 513 18.58 72.34 -12.38
CA GLU A 513 19.08 73.54 -13.04
C GLU A 513 19.80 74.52 -12.07
N ASN A 514 19.63 74.33 -10.76
CA ASN A 514 20.31 75.13 -9.72
C ASN A 514 21.66 74.56 -9.24
N LEU A 515 22.13 73.45 -9.82
CA LEU A 515 23.42 72.81 -9.45
C LEU A 515 24.52 72.99 -10.49
N GLU A 516 24.26 73.62 -11.64
CA GLU A 516 25.25 73.81 -12.72
C GLU A 516 26.08 75.09 -12.63
N ILE A 517 25.89 75.93 -11.61
CA ILE A 517 26.68 77.17 -11.44
C ILE A 517 27.64 77.01 -10.25
N THR A 518 28.73 76.27 -10.44
CA THR A 518 30.08 76.56 -9.88
C THR A 518 31.09 75.53 -10.41
N ASN A 519 31.33 75.50 -11.72
CA ASN A 519 32.52 74.87 -12.29
C ASN A 519 33.02 75.74 -13.44
N SER A 520 33.49 76.92 -13.09
CA SER A 520 34.37 77.72 -13.94
C SER A 520 35.50 78.28 -13.09
N GLU A 521 36.70 78.27 -13.66
CA GLU A 521 37.98 78.78 -13.15
C GLU A 521 38.84 77.84 -12.29
N SER A 522 39.65 77.02 -12.98
CA SER A 522 41.11 77.15 -12.88
C SER A 522 41.81 76.36 -13.97
N SER A 523 42.05 77.01 -15.11
CA SER A 523 43.15 76.66 -16.01
C SER A 523 44.47 76.92 -15.28
N ILE A 524 45.38 75.95 -15.23
CA ILE A 524 46.81 76.22 -15.04
C ILE A 524 47.57 75.33 -16.03
N ASP A 525 48.30 76.04 -16.87
CA ASP A 525 49.17 75.58 -17.94
C ASP A 525 50.24 74.59 -17.46
N ILE A 526 50.48 73.59 -18.31
CA ILE A 526 51.71 72.80 -18.31
C ILE A 526 52.71 73.58 -19.16
N LEU A 527 53.70 74.18 -18.51
CA LEU A 527 54.91 74.70 -19.18
C LEU A 527 56.05 73.70 -18.98
N GLU A 528 56.68 73.41 -20.12
CA GLU A 528 57.99 72.79 -20.29
C GLU A 528 59.08 73.49 -19.46
N ASP A 529 59.89 72.69 -18.76
CA ASP A 529 61.36 72.67 -18.82
C ASP A 529 61.92 71.49 -18.01
#